data_AF-A0A8H5DL21-F1
#
_entry.id   AF-A0A8H5DL21-F1
#
_cell.length_a   1.000
_cell.length_b   1.000
_cell.length_c   1.000
_cell.angle_alpha   90.00
_cell.angle_beta   90.00
_cell.angle_gamma   90.00
#
_symmetry.space_group_name_H-M   'P 1'
#
loop_
_entity.id
_entity.type
_entity.pdbx_description
1 polymer ?
#
loop_
_entity_poly.entity_id
_entity_poly.type
_entity_poly.pdbx_seq_one_letter_code
_entity_poly.pdbx_strand_id
1 'polypeptide(L)'
;ALVTARQRSEQHLQDIVNFTRGIIFLGTPHHGSSLAKIGELVSRSVGLIKETNSDIVQVLTRDSEVLARIQDSFQALLMTRSKDEATMIDITCFYEELPTKKFGVIVPKHSAILPGHISIGIHKNHAEMTKFSNSEEPGFVAICGELKRWIKRIQQPQSKPLEYSHVAHC
;
A
#
# COMPACT_ATOMS: atom_id res chain seq x y z
N ALA A 1 -8.75 0.86 7.27
CA ALA A 1 -9.91 0.94 6.35
C ALA A 1 -10.38 -0.45 5.90
N LEU A 2 -9.63 -1.18 5.06
CA LEU A 2 -10.08 -2.48 4.52
C LEU A 2 -10.40 -3.54 5.58
N VAL A 3 -9.53 -3.68 6.58
CA VAL A 3 -9.77 -4.60 7.71
C VAL A 3 -11.06 -4.25 8.44
N THR A 4 -11.26 -2.95 8.72
CA THR A 4 -12.47 -2.44 9.40
C THR A 4 -13.71 -2.67 8.54
N ALA A 5 -13.65 -2.39 7.23
CA ALA A 5 -14.75 -2.55 6.31
C ALA A 5 -15.20 -4.01 6.20
N ARG A 6 -14.26 -4.97 6.23
CA ARG A 6 -14.56 -6.42 6.27
C ARG A 6 -15.32 -6.85 7.53
N GLN A 7 -15.20 -6.10 8.63
CA GLN A 7 -15.85 -6.43 9.91
C GLN A 7 -17.27 -5.86 10.02
N ARG A 8 -17.75 -5.14 9.01
CA ARG A 8 -19.04 -4.44 9.02
C ARG A 8 -20.13 -5.28 8.38
N SER A 9 -21.37 -5.21 8.87
CA SER A 9 -22.49 -5.94 8.28
C SER A 9 -23.10 -5.22 7.08
N GLU A 10 -22.85 -3.91 6.96
CA GLU A 10 -23.41 -3.06 5.94
C GLU A 10 -22.79 -3.36 4.56
N GLN A 11 -23.63 -3.69 3.59
CA GLN A 11 -23.19 -4.11 2.25
C GLN A 11 -22.26 -3.10 1.59
N HIS A 12 -22.59 -1.81 1.65
CA HIS A 12 -21.76 -0.77 1.03
C HIS A 12 -20.35 -0.66 1.63
N LEU A 13 -20.16 -1.09 2.89
CA LEU A 13 -18.83 -1.15 3.52
C LEU A 13 -18.09 -2.42 3.08
N GLN A 14 -18.79 -3.56 3.01
CA GLN A 14 -18.22 -4.81 2.49
C GLN A 14 -17.79 -4.66 1.03
N ASP A 15 -18.53 -3.92 0.23
CA ASP A 15 -18.24 -3.63 -1.18
C ASP A 15 -16.89 -2.93 -1.36
N ILE A 16 -16.47 -2.09 -0.42
CA ILE A 16 -15.12 -1.48 -0.44
C ILE A 16 -14.06 -2.58 -0.50
N VAL A 17 -14.17 -3.60 0.35
CA VAL A 17 -13.20 -4.70 0.37
C VAL A 17 -13.38 -5.59 -0.84
N ASN A 18 -14.62 -5.96 -1.17
CA ASN A 18 -14.93 -6.89 -2.25
C ASN A 18 -14.46 -6.38 -3.62
N PHE A 19 -14.61 -5.08 -3.88
CA PHE A 19 -14.23 -4.45 -5.15
C PHE A 19 -12.82 -3.86 -5.17
N THR A 20 -12.11 -3.82 -4.04
CA THR A 20 -10.67 -3.46 -4.07
C THR A 20 -9.88 -4.53 -4.81
N ARG A 21 -9.17 -4.13 -5.88
CA ARG A 21 -8.29 -4.99 -6.69
C ARG A 21 -6.81 -4.60 -6.66
N GLY A 22 -6.50 -3.41 -6.15
CA GLY A 22 -5.15 -2.88 -6.13
C GLY A 22 -4.96 -1.85 -5.02
N ILE A 23 -3.76 -1.79 -4.44
CA ILE A 23 -3.37 -0.82 -3.43
C ILE A 23 -1.97 -0.29 -3.75
N ILE A 24 -1.85 1.03 -3.91
CA ILE A 24 -0.55 1.70 -4.00
C ILE A 24 -0.24 2.32 -2.64
N PHE A 25 0.92 1.97 -2.08
CA PHE A 25 1.48 2.66 -0.93
C PHE A 25 2.55 3.66 -1.40
N LEU A 26 2.50 4.90 -0.92
CA LEU A 26 3.44 5.95 -1.28
C LEU A 26 4.13 6.44 0.00
N GLY A 27 5.40 6.04 0.19
CA GLY A 27 6.16 6.38 1.39
C GLY A 27 5.50 5.90 2.69
N THR A 28 4.62 4.90 2.63
CA THR A 28 3.86 4.47 3.81
C THR A 28 4.70 3.54 4.67
N PRO A 29 4.97 3.87 5.93
CA PRO A 29 5.71 2.97 6.79
C PRO A 29 4.81 1.77 7.21
N HIS A 30 5.34 0.55 7.11
CA HIS A 30 4.62 -0.70 7.35
C HIS A 30 5.09 -1.47 8.59
N HIS A 31 6.21 -1.10 9.23
CA HIS A 31 6.80 -1.88 10.33
C HIS A 31 6.79 -1.14 11.67
N GLY A 32 6.15 -1.77 12.66
CA GLY A 32 6.00 -1.47 14.10
C GLY A 32 6.81 -0.32 14.73
N SER A 33 7.60 -0.55 15.78
CA SER A 33 8.20 0.49 16.65
C SER A 33 8.94 1.66 15.95
N SER A 34 9.31 1.50 14.68
CA SER A 34 9.78 2.58 13.79
C SER A 34 8.69 3.58 13.38
N LEU A 35 7.41 3.20 13.36
CA LEU A 35 6.27 4.03 12.96
C LEU A 35 6.07 5.27 13.83
N ALA A 36 6.23 5.16 15.15
CA ALA A 36 6.10 6.32 16.04
C ALA A 36 7.20 7.34 15.76
N LYS A 37 8.45 6.88 15.61
CA LYS A 37 9.60 7.74 15.27
C LYS A 37 9.47 8.35 13.87
N ILE A 38 9.02 7.54 12.89
CA ILE A 38 8.74 8.00 11.53
C ILE A 38 7.58 9.01 11.55
N GLY A 39 6.54 8.78 12.33
CA GLY A 39 5.40 9.69 12.49
C GLY A 39 5.81 11.06 13.03
N GLU A 40 6.69 11.08 14.04
CA GLU A 40 7.30 12.32 14.51
C GLU A 40 8.10 13.01 13.39
N LEU A 41 8.91 12.24 12.64
CA LEU A 41 9.74 12.78 11.56
C LEU A 41 8.90 13.33 10.39
N VAL A 42 7.84 12.63 10.00
CA VAL A 42 6.85 13.08 9.01
C VAL A 42 6.23 14.39 9.47
N SER A 43 5.70 14.46 10.69
CA SER A 43 5.09 15.68 11.21
C SER A 43 6.05 16.87 11.25
N ARG A 44 7.28 16.65 11.72
CA ARG A 44 8.33 17.70 11.76
C ARG A 44 8.75 18.16 10.37
N SER A 45 8.78 17.26 9.39
CA SER A 45 9.08 17.58 7.99
C SER A 45 7.96 18.39 7.32
N VAL A 46 6.70 18.06 7.59
CA VAL A 46 5.52 18.78 7.07
C VAL A 46 5.39 20.17 7.70
N GLY A 47 5.72 20.30 9.00
CA GLY A 47 5.69 21.59 9.71
C GLY A 47 6.67 22.64 9.17
N LEU A 48 7.71 22.24 8.42
CA LEU A 48 8.59 23.18 7.69
C LEU A 48 7.97 23.70 6.38
N ILE A 49 6.91 23.06 5.88
CA ILE A 49 6.33 23.33 4.55
C ILE A 49 5.06 24.20 4.64
N LYS A 50 4.33 24.23 5.78
CA LYS A 50 3.25 25.20 6.09
C LYS A 50 2.69 25.01 7.52
N GLU A 51 2.21 26.10 8.14
CA GLU A 51 1.45 26.05 9.42
C GLU A 51 0.29 25.05 9.33
N THR A 52 0.38 23.93 10.05
CA THR A 52 -0.73 22.99 10.22
C THR A 52 -0.71 22.40 11.63
N ASN A 53 -1.90 22.17 12.18
CA ASN A 53 -2.17 21.74 13.57
C ASN A 53 -1.29 20.57 14.03
N SER A 54 -0.64 20.75 15.18
CA SER A 54 0.36 19.86 15.79
C SER A 54 -0.19 18.54 16.37
N ASP A 55 -1.48 18.25 16.24
CA ASP A 55 -2.13 17.14 16.97
C ASP A 55 -2.06 15.77 16.26
N ILE A 56 -1.35 15.65 15.14
CA ILE A 56 -1.24 14.40 14.37
C ILE A 56 -0.24 13.38 14.97
N VAL A 57 0.71 13.81 15.81
CA VAL A 57 1.82 12.94 16.24
C VAL A 57 1.46 12.04 17.43
N GLN A 58 0.58 12.47 18.33
CA GLN A 58 0.31 11.75 19.58
C GLN A 58 -0.48 10.44 19.39
N VAL A 59 -1.20 10.28 18.28
CA VAL A 59 -2.03 9.09 18.03
C VAL A 59 -1.18 7.86 17.67
N LEU A 60 0.02 8.03 17.11
CA LEU A 60 0.82 6.90 16.63
C LEU A 60 1.57 6.13 17.74
N THR A 61 1.69 6.68 18.95
CA THR A 61 2.58 6.11 19.99
C THR A 61 1.86 5.14 20.95
N ARG A 62 0.55 5.29 21.14
CA ARG A 62 -0.24 4.47 22.09
C ARG A 62 -0.73 3.14 21.51
N ASP A 63 -0.59 2.95 20.20
CA ASP A 63 -1.36 1.96 19.43
C ASP A 63 -0.53 0.80 18.86
N SER A 64 0.69 0.50 19.33
CA SER A 64 1.53 -0.52 18.68
C SER A 64 0.89 -1.91 18.59
N GLU A 65 0.12 -2.32 19.61
CA GLU A 65 -0.64 -3.58 19.61
C GLU A 65 -1.83 -3.53 18.64
N VAL A 66 -2.52 -2.39 18.56
CA VAL A 66 -3.63 -2.18 17.63
C VAL A 66 -3.12 -2.19 16.19
N LEU A 67 -2.01 -1.49 15.90
CA LEU A 67 -1.38 -1.50 14.59
C LEU A 67 -0.89 -2.89 14.21
N ALA A 68 -0.27 -3.64 15.14
CA ALA A 68 0.15 -5.02 14.90
C ALA A 68 -1.06 -5.90 14.52
N ARG A 69 -2.17 -5.82 15.27
CA ARG A 69 -3.41 -6.53 14.97
C ARG A 69 -4.01 -6.16 13.61
N ILE A 70 -3.98 -4.88 13.26
CA ILE A 70 -4.44 -4.40 11.94
C ILE A 70 -3.56 -4.96 10.84
N GLN A 71 -2.24 -4.97 11.03
CA GLN A 71 -1.28 -5.52 10.08
C GLN A 71 -1.51 -7.02 9.87
N ASP A 72 -1.64 -7.81 10.95
CA ASP A 72 -1.93 -9.24 10.87
C ASP A 72 -3.25 -9.52 10.16
N SER A 73 -4.30 -8.75 10.49
CA SER A 73 -5.61 -8.87 9.84
C SER A 73 -5.56 -8.52 8.36
N PHE A 74 -4.76 -7.52 7.99
CA PHE A 74 -4.55 -7.12 6.61
C PHE A 74 -3.79 -8.20 5.83
N GLN A 75 -2.72 -8.76 6.40
CA GLN A 75 -2.00 -9.88 5.80
C GLN A 75 -2.91 -11.10 5.59
N ALA A 76 -3.72 -11.46 6.59
CA ALA A 76 -4.69 -12.54 6.46
C ALA A 76 -5.73 -12.29 5.36
N LEU A 77 -6.18 -11.05 5.18
CA LEU A 77 -7.05 -10.66 4.07
C LEU A 77 -6.36 -10.89 2.72
N LEU A 78 -5.11 -10.43 2.56
CA LEU A 78 -4.34 -10.59 1.32
C LEU A 78 -4.14 -12.08 0.98
N MET A 79 -3.74 -12.88 1.97
CA MET A 79 -3.56 -14.33 1.83
C MET A 79 -4.86 -15.06 1.47
N THR A 80 -6.00 -14.56 1.93
CA THR A 80 -7.30 -15.14 1.57
C THR A 80 -7.65 -14.82 0.12
N ARG A 81 -7.44 -13.57 -0.31
CA ARG A 81 -7.77 -13.12 -1.67
C ARG A 81 -6.77 -13.60 -2.72
N SER A 82 -5.53 -13.92 -2.36
CA SER A 82 -4.54 -14.44 -3.30
C SER A 82 -4.84 -15.85 -3.82
N LYS A 83 -5.83 -16.55 -3.23
CA LYS A 83 -6.26 -17.89 -3.67
C LYS A 83 -7.11 -17.88 -4.93
N ASP A 84 -7.64 -16.73 -5.31
CA ASP A 84 -8.49 -16.56 -6.49
C ASP A 84 -8.05 -15.30 -7.25
N GLU A 85 -7.58 -15.50 -8.48
CA GLU A 85 -7.11 -14.41 -9.34
C GLU A 85 -8.17 -13.33 -9.57
N ALA A 86 -9.45 -13.71 -9.60
CA ALA A 86 -10.56 -12.78 -9.75
C ALA A 86 -10.69 -11.86 -8.54
N THR A 87 -10.19 -12.28 -7.38
CA THR A 87 -10.29 -11.53 -6.13
C THR A 87 -8.98 -10.97 -5.59
N MET A 88 -7.86 -11.37 -6.16
CA MET A 88 -6.52 -10.93 -5.79
C MET A 88 -6.39 -9.40 -5.77
N ILE A 89 -5.74 -8.91 -4.71
CA ILE A 89 -5.36 -7.51 -4.53
C ILE A 89 -3.89 -7.38 -4.91
N ASP A 90 -3.60 -6.66 -6.00
CA ASP A 90 -2.23 -6.25 -6.31
C ASP A 90 -1.76 -5.17 -5.32
N ILE A 91 -0.49 -5.20 -4.95
CA ILE A 91 0.11 -4.16 -4.12
C ILE A 91 1.44 -3.73 -4.73
N THR A 92 1.64 -2.42 -4.80
CA THR A 92 2.95 -1.83 -5.11
C THR A 92 3.29 -0.73 -4.11
N CYS A 93 4.50 -0.83 -3.57
CA CYS A 93 5.04 0.09 -2.57
C CYS A 93 6.07 1.03 -3.19
N PHE A 94 5.81 2.33 -3.18
CA PHE A 94 6.78 3.33 -3.61
C PHE A 94 7.49 3.93 -2.40
N TYR A 95 8.80 4.15 -2.52
CA TYR A 95 9.63 4.73 -1.45
C TYR A 95 10.44 5.93 -1.95
N GLU A 96 10.79 6.84 -1.04
CA GLU A 96 11.64 8.00 -1.35
C GLU A 96 13.10 7.57 -1.53
N GLU A 97 13.80 8.18 -2.48
CA GLU A 97 15.24 7.94 -2.67
C GLU A 97 16.10 9.12 -2.22
N LEU A 98 15.51 10.31 -2.13
CA LEU A 98 16.25 11.52 -1.74
C LEU A 98 15.93 11.92 -0.29
N PRO A 99 16.92 12.42 0.46
CA PRO A 99 16.68 12.92 1.81
C PRO A 99 15.91 14.24 1.79
N THR A 100 15.10 14.46 2.82
CA THR A 100 14.60 15.79 3.20
C THR A 100 15.70 16.56 3.92
N LYS A 101 15.92 17.83 3.53
CA LYS A 101 16.94 18.69 4.14
C LYS A 101 16.78 18.73 5.66
N LYS A 102 17.87 18.52 6.41
CA LYS A 102 17.93 18.43 7.90
C LYS A 102 17.31 17.19 8.54
N PHE A 103 16.48 16.42 7.85
CA PHE A 103 15.78 15.26 8.41
C PHE A 103 16.25 13.92 7.83
N GLY A 104 17.00 13.95 6.72
CA GLY A 104 17.39 12.73 6.03
C GLY A 104 16.19 12.07 5.34
N VAL A 105 16.28 10.77 5.11
CA VAL A 105 15.17 9.96 4.60
C VAL A 105 14.13 9.84 5.71
N ILE A 106 12.88 10.23 5.43
CA ILE A 106 11.79 10.25 6.40
C ILE A 106 11.28 8.83 6.67
N VAL A 107 11.09 8.05 5.60
CA VAL A 107 10.63 6.67 5.61
C VAL A 107 11.65 5.80 4.88
N PRO A 108 12.54 5.11 5.62
CA PRO A 108 13.50 4.20 5.02
C PRO A 108 12.83 3.12 4.16
N LYS A 109 13.48 2.72 3.06
CA LYS A 109 12.97 1.68 2.14
C LYS A 109 12.44 0.43 2.85
N HIS A 110 13.18 -0.12 3.81
CA HIS A 110 12.76 -1.33 4.53
C HIS A 110 11.45 -1.16 5.31
N SER A 111 11.14 0.07 5.73
CA SER A 111 9.87 0.41 6.38
C SER A 111 8.78 0.65 5.34
N ALA A 112 9.12 1.21 4.17
CA ALA A 112 8.18 1.56 3.11
C ALA A 112 7.74 0.39 2.20
N ILE A 113 8.26 -0.83 2.40
CA ILE A 113 7.95 -1.99 1.55
C ILE A 113 7.23 -3.09 2.32
N LEU A 114 6.39 -3.85 1.60
CA LEU A 114 5.83 -5.11 2.06
C LEU A 114 6.53 -6.27 1.33
N PRO A 115 7.14 -7.23 2.05
CA PRO A 115 7.77 -8.40 1.43
C PRO A 115 6.81 -9.15 0.51
N GLY A 116 7.31 -9.62 -0.63
CA GLY A 116 6.50 -10.34 -1.64
C GLY A 116 5.71 -9.44 -2.60
N HIS A 117 5.76 -8.11 -2.42
CA HIS A 117 5.11 -7.15 -3.32
C HIS A 117 6.14 -6.31 -4.08
N ILE A 118 5.70 -5.73 -5.20
CA ILE A 118 6.56 -4.88 -6.02
C ILE A 118 6.92 -3.63 -5.22
N SER A 119 8.18 -3.21 -5.30
CA SER A 119 8.63 -1.95 -4.73
C SER A 119 9.42 -1.13 -5.72
N ILE A 120 9.15 0.18 -5.76
CA ILE A 120 9.71 1.10 -6.76
C ILE A 120 10.19 2.37 -6.07
N GLY A 121 11.42 2.80 -6.34
CA GLY A 121 11.93 4.07 -5.84
C GLY A 121 11.42 5.24 -6.66
N ILE A 122 11.08 6.35 -5.99
CA ILE A 122 10.84 7.64 -6.64
C ILE A 122 12.00 8.55 -6.26
N HIS A 123 12.67 9.11 -7.27
CA HIS A 123 13.83 10.01 -7.11
C HIS A 123 13.43 11.41 -6.61
N LYS A 124 12.77 11.45 -5.45
CA LYS A 124 12.31 12.62 -4.72
C LYS A 124 12.38 12.31 -3.22
N ASN A 125 12.27 13.34 -2.40
CA ASN A 125 12.11 13.19 -0.95
C ASN A 125 10.65 12.90 -0.59
N HIS A 126 10.39 12.56 0.66
CA HIS A 126 9.07 12.19 1.16
C HIS A 126 7.98 13.21 0.85
N ALA A 127 8.29 14.51 0.98
CA ALA A 127 7.31 15.58 0.76
C ALA A 127 6.98 15.81 -0.71
N GLU A 128 7.89 15.44 -1.61
CA GLU A 128 7.77 15.71 -3.05
C GLU A 128 7.47 14.46 -3.88
N MET A 129 7.69 13.24 -3.37
CA MET A 129 7.54 11.99 -4.12
C MET A 129 6.11 11.71 -4.61
N THR A 130 5.11 12.39 -4.07
CA THR A 130 3.70 12.28 -4.46
C THR A 130 3.22 13.45 -5.32
N LYS A 131 4.08 14.42 -5.60
CA LYS A 131 3.77 15.61 -6.40
C LYS A 131 4.45 15.48 -7.75
N PHE A 132 3.70 15.68 -8.82
CA PHE A 132 4.20 15.61 -10.19
C PHE A 132 3.76 16.87 -10.94
N SER A 133 4.71 17.54 -11.57
CA SER A 133 4.51 18.72 -12.41
C SER A 133 3.93 18.37 -13.77
N ASN A 134 4.15 17.14 -14.26
CA ASN A 134 3.60 16.67 -15.52
C ASN A 134 3.51 15.13 -15.56
N SER A 135 2.87 14.61 -16.62
CA SER A 135 2.63 13.17 -16.83
C SER A 135 3.85 12.38 -17.34
N GLU A 136 4.95 13.06 -17.66
CA GLU A 136 6.18 12.45 -18.18
C GLU A 136 7.19 12.18 -17.06
N GLU A 137 6.93 12.69 -15.84
CA GLU A 137 7.81 12.45 -14.71
C GLU A 137 7.94 10.95 -14.39
N PRO A 138 9.16 10.43 -14.18
CA PRO A 138 9.39 9.00 -13.98
C PRO A 138 8.52 8.37 -12.88
N GLY A 139 8.34 9.05 -11.75
CA GLY A 139 7.49 8.57 -10.66
C GLY A 139 6.01 8.47 -11.05
N PHE A 140 5.50 9.45 -11.80
CA PHE A 140 4.12 9.41 -12.31
C PHE A 140 3.95 8.29 -13.34
N VAL A 141 4.90 8.17 -14.28
CA VAL A 141 4.91 7.10 -15.28
C VAL A 141 4.92 5.72 -14.62
N ALA A 142 5.73 5.52 -13.58
CA ALA A 142 5.79 4.26 -12.85
C ALA A 142 4.46 3.92 -12.15
N ILE A 143 3.83 4.89 -11.47
CA ILE A 143 2.50 4.73 -10.85
C ILE A 143 1.45 4.36 -11.91
N CYS A 144 1.40 5.10 -13.01
CA CYS A 144 0.47 4.80 -14.11
C CYS A 144 0.75 3.45 -14.76
N GLY A 145 2.01 3.03 -14.86
CA GLY A 145 2.41 1.72 -15.36
C GLY A 145 1.80 0.59 -14.54
N GLU A 146 1.89 0.70 -13.20
CA GLU A 146 1.29 -0.29 -12.29
C GLU A 146 -0.23 -0.31 -12.37
N LEU A 147 -0.88 0.86 -12.41
CA LEU A 147 -2.32 0.94 -12.61
C LEU A 147 -2.76 0.29 -13.93
N LYS A 148 -2.07 0.58 -15.04
CA LYS A 148 -2.33 -0.03 -16.35
C LYS A 148 -2.13 -1.55 -16.32
N ARG A 149 -1.07 -2.02 -15.65
CA ARG A 149 -0.81 -3.46 -15.45
C ARG A 149 -1.97 -4.13 -14.74
N TRP A 150 -2.48 -3.54 -13.66
CA TRP A 150 -3.61 -4.08 -12.90
C TRP A 150 -4.90 -4.07 -13.70
N ILE A 151 -5.22 -2.96 -14.38
CA ILE A 151 -6.41 -2.85 -15.22
C ILE A 151 -6.39 -3.93 -16.31
N LYS A 152 -5.26 -4.11 -16.99
CA LYS A 152 -5.11 -5.15 -18.01
C LYS A 152 -5.32 -6.55 -17.44
N ARG A 153 -4.86 -6.82 -16.21
CA ARG A 153 -5.11 -8.10 -15.53
C ARG A 153 -6.59 -8.28 -15.20
N ILE A 154 -7.22 -7.26 -14.62
CA ILE A 154 -8.64 -7.31 -14.20
C ILE A 154 -9.58 -7.49 -15.40
N GLN A 155 -9.25 -6.91 -16.54
CA GLN A 155 -10.04 -7.00 -17.77
C GLN A 155 -9.83 -8.31 -18.55
N GLN A 156 -8.80 -9.09 -18.24
CA GLN A 156 -8.58 -10.36 -18.92
C GLN A 156 -9.69 -11.36 -18.53
N PRO A 157 -10.34 -12.01 -19.51
CA PRO A 157 -11.25 -13.11 -19.23
C PRO A 157 -10.49 -14.20 -18.47
N GLN A 158 -11.04 -14.64 -17.34
CA GLN A 158 -10.53 -15.78 -16.59
C GLN A 158 -10.43 -16.97 -17.54
N SER A 159 -9.22 -17.49 -17.77
CA SER A 159 -9.06 -18.77 -18.48
C SER A 159 -9.71 -19.86 -17.64
N LYS A 160 -10.71 -20.55 -18.20
CA LYS A 160 -11.34 -21.70 -17.54
C LYS A 160 -10.27 -22.69 -17.09
N PRO A 161 -10.37 -23.29 -15.89
CA PRO A 161 -9.51 -24.40 -15.54
C PRO A 161 -9.67 -25.48 -16.61
N LEU A 162 -8.55 -26.02 -17.10
CA LEU A 162 -8.56 -27.22 -17.93
C LEU A 162 -9.23 -28.33 -17.12
N GLU A 163 -10.45 -28.72 -17.52
CA GLU A 163 -11.04 -29.99 -17.09
C GLU A 163 -10.10 -31.10 -17.58
N TYR A 164 -9.25 -31.60 -16.69
CA TYR A 164 -8.61 -32.88 -16.90
C TYR A 164 -9.70 -33.94 -16.74
N SER A 165 -10.23 -34.40 -17.87
CA SER A 165 -11.01 -35.62 -17.90
C SER A 165 -10.14 -36.76 -17.39
N HIS A 166 -10.48 -37.31 -16.23
CA HIS A 166 -9.93 -38.57 -15.78
C HIS A 166 -10.32 -39.64 -16.78
N VAL A 167 -9.39 -39.99 -17.67
CA VAL A 167 -9.50 -41.21 -18.48
C VAL A 167 -9.25 -42.36 -17.52
N ALA A 168 -10.34 -42.96 -17.02
CA ALA A 168 -10.27 -44.25 -16.35
C ALA A 168 -9.82 -45.28 -17.39
N HIS A 169 -8.59 -45.77 -17.25
CA HIS A 169 -8.15 -46.97 -17.94
C HIS A 169 -8.53 -48.18 -17.09
N CYS A 170 -9.36 -49.04 -17.67
CA CYS A 170 -9.67 -50.39 -17.22
C CYS A 170 -8.41 -51.28 -17.17
#